data_AF-A0A5S9PRX8-F1
#
_entry.id   AF-A0A5S9PRX8-F1
#
_cell.length_a   1.000
_cell.length_b   1.000
_cell.length_c   1.000
_cell.angle_alpha   90.00
_cell.angle_beta   90.00
_cell.angle_gamma   90.00
#
_symmetry.space_group_name_H-M   'P 1'
#
loop_
_entity.id
_entity.type
_entity.pdbx_description
1 polymer ?
#
loop_
_entity_poly.entity_id
_entity_poly.type
_entity_poly.pdbx_seq_one_letter_code
_entity_poly.pdbx_strand_id
1 'polypeptide(L)' 'MKKIKNEKELVRKAIDLGVTYAEKRGAAIFEPTDSANEKVEYIYRLLVHDKVIQPLPEVHVSQVSMRHKLAIWASKVN' A
#
# COMPACT_ATOMS: atom_id res chain seq x y z
N MET A 1 -9.95 1.79 13.65
CA MET A 1 -8.54 1.60 13.27
C MET A 1 -7.67 1.96 14.47
N LYS A 2 -6.72 1.12 14.87
CA LYS A 2 -5.82 1.46 15.99
C LYS A 2 -4.86 2.54 15.51
N LYS A 3 -4.64 3.59 16.30
CA LYS A 3 -3.71 4.67 15.92
C LYS A 3 -2.28 4.12 15.82
N ILE A 4 -1.55 4.55 14.79
CA ILE A 4 -0.15 4.22 14.57
C ILE A 4 0.66 5.52 14.62
N LYS A 5 1.80 5.50 15.31
CA LYS A 5 2.71 6.64 15.32
C LYS A 5 3.26 6.86 13.91
N ASN A 6 3.36 8.12 13.48
CA ASN A 6 3.96 8.53 12.21
C ASN A 6 3.30 7.92 10.95
N GLU A 7 1.98 7.69 10.99
CA GLU A 7 1.24 7.05 9.90
C GLU A 7 1.46 7.73 8.54
N LYS A 8 1.54 9.07 8.49
CA LYS A 8 1.80 9.81 7.24
C LYS A 8 3.14 9.43 6.60
N GLU A 9 4.19 9.28 7.41
CA GLU A 9 5.52 8.89 6.93
C GLU A 9 5.54 7.42 6.51
N LEU A 10 4.86 6.57 7.28
CA LEU A 10 4.70 5.15 6.94
C LEU A 10 3.93 4.95 5.63
N VAL A 11 2.92 5.79 5.34
CA VAL A 11 2.21 5.74 4.04
C VAL A 11 3.14 6.09 2.88
N ARG A 12 4.03 7.09 3.04
CA ARG A 12 5.03 7.42 2.01
C ARG A 12 5.99 6.26 1.80
N LYS A 13 6.57 5.73 2.89
CA LYS A 13 7.43 4.53 2.85
C LYS A 13 6.72 3.36 2.17
N ALA A 14 5.43 3.15 2.46
CA ALA A 14 4.67 2.07 1.87
C ALA A 14 4.46 2.23 0.36
N ILE A 15 4.29 3.46 -0.14
CA ILE A 15 4.22 3.72 -1.57
C ILE A 15 5.56 3.38 -2.22
N ASP A 16 6.68 3.85 -1.66
CA ASP A 16 8.01 3.60 -2.23
C ASP A 16 8.35 2.10 -2.28
N LEU A 17 8.07 1.39 -1.17
CA LEU A 17 8.25 -0.06 -1.09
C LEU A 17 7.31 -0.81 -2.06
N GLY A 18 6.05 -0.37 -2.16
CA GLY A 18 5.06 -1.01 -3.01
C GLY A 18 5.31 -0.82 -4.50
N VAL A 19 5.78 0.36 -4.91
CA VAL A 19 6.25 0.62 -6.28
C VAL A 19 7.40 -0.32 -6.61
N THR A 20 8.42 -0.35 -5.76
CA THR A 20 9.58 -1.25 -5.94
C THR A 20 9.15 -2.72 -6.01
N TYR A 21 8.21 -3.13 -5.16
CA TYR A 21 7.68 -4.49 -5.15
C TYR A 21 6.97 -4.85 -6.46
N ALA A 22 6.08 -3.98 -6.93
CA ALA A 22 5.31 -4.20 -8.15
C ALA A 22 6.19 -4.24 -9.40
N GLU A 23 7.18 -3.35 -9.50
CA GLU A 23 8.13 -3.29 -10.62
C GLU A 23 9.04 -4.51 -10.65
N LYS A 24 9.60 -4.92 -9.50
CA LYS A 24 10.41 -6.15 -9.42
C LYS A 24 9.63 -7.41 -9.76
N ARG A 25 8.32 -7.41 -9.48
CA ARG A 25 7.42 -8.50 -9.87
C ARG A 25 7.08 -8.47 -11.37
N GLY A 26 7.34 -7.37 -12.07
CA GLY A 26 6.90 -7.15 -13.45
C GLY A 26 5.38 -6.94 -13.57
N ALA A 27 4.71 -6.53 -12.48
CA ALA A 27 3.26 -6.38 -12.44
C ALA A 27 2.79 -5.00 -12.94
N ALA A 28 3.58 -3.95 -12.69
CA ALA A 28 3.33 -2.59 -13.15
C ALA A 28 4.64 -1.81 -13.23
N ILE A 29 4.60 -0.70 -13.97
CA ILE A 29 5.61 0.36 -13.97
C ILE A 29 4.88 1.63 -13.54
N PHE A 30 5.46 2.38 -12.61
CA PHE A 30 4.87 3.61 -12.12
C PHE A 30 5.61 4.83 -12.62
N GLU A 31 4.88 5.84 -13.06
CA GLU A 31 5.46 7.12 -13.41
C GLU A 31 5.58 8.03 -12.19
N PRO A 32 6.52 8.99 -12.17
CA PRO A 32 6.60 9.99 -11.11
C PRO A 32 5.32 10.83 -10.96
N THR A 33 4.59 11.02 -12.06
CA THR A 33 3.36 11.81 -12.17
C THR A 33 2.10 11.08 -11.75
N ASP A 34 2.15 9.75 -11.63
CA ASP A 34 1.00 8.95 -11.20
C ASP A 34 0.50 9.38 -9.83
N SER A 35 -0.82 9.39 -9.66
CA SER A 35 -1.46 9.83 -8.43
C SER A 35 -1.07 8.93 -7.25
N ALA A 36 -0.80 9.55 -6.10
CA ALA A 36 -0.57 8.81 -4.87
C ALA A 36 -1.80 7.98 -4.43
N ASN A 37 -3.01 8.30 -4.88
CA ASN A 37 -4.21 7.49 -4.61
C ASN A 37 -4.25 6.23 -5.47
N GLU A 38 -3.87 6.35 -6.75
CA GLU A 38 -3.82 5.23 -7.69
C GLU A 38 -2.72 4.26 -7.30
N LYS A 39 -1.52 4.77 -6.95
CA LYS A 39 -0.44 3.95 -6.39
C LYS A 39 -0.89 3.15 -5.17
N VAL A 40 -1.54 3.81 -4.21
CA VAL A 40 -2.05 3.15 -3.00
C VAL A 40 -3.04 2.04 -3.33
N GLU A 41 -3.99 2.30 -4.22
CA GLU A 41 -5.00 1.31 -4.59
C GLU A 41 -4.36 0.10 -5.28
N TYR A 42 -3.52 0.36 -6.28
CA TYR A 42 -2.84 -0.70 -7.01
C TYR A 42 -1.98 -1.56 -6.07
N ILE A 43 -1.13 -0.91 -5.27
CA ILE A 43 -0.22 -1.59 -4.32
C ILE A 43 -1.04 -2.42 -3.31
N TYR A 44 -2.11 -1.85 -2.73
CA TYR A 44 -2.96 -2.60 -1.80
C TYR A 44 -3.56 -3.86 -2.46
N ARG A 45 -4.16 -3.72 -3.64
CA ARG A 45 -4.77 -4.85 -4.36
C ARG A 45 -3.74 -5.89 -4.76
N LEU A 46 -2.55 -5.47 -5.21
CA LEU A 46 -1.46 -6.37 -5.55
C LEU A 46 -0.99 -7.16 -4.32
N LEU A 47 -0.71 -6.50 -3.20
CA LEU A 47 -0.26 -7.18 -1.98
C LEU A 47 -1.31 -8.13 -1.40
N VAL A 48 -2.60 -7.82 -1.56
CA VAL A 48 -3.70 -8.74 -1.22
C VAL A 48 -3.72 -9.95 -2.16
N HIS A 49 -3.64 -9.72 -3.47
CA HIS A 49 -3.60 -10.78 -4.48
C HIS A 49 -2.44 -11.75 -4.23
N ASP A 50 -1.28 -11.20 -3.89
CA ASP A 50 -0.06 -11.97 -3.60
C ASP A 50 -0.02 -12.52 -2.17
N LYS A 51 -1.09 -12.30 -1.38
CA LYS A 51 -1.26 -12.77 0.00
C LYS A 51 -0.18 -12.26 0.96
N VAL A 52 0.48 -11.15 0.63
CA VAL A 52 1.44 -10.45 1.50
C VAL A 52 0.73 -9.75 2.64
N ILE A 53 -0.47 -9.23 2.38
CA ILE A 53 -1.35 -8.65 3.41
C ILE A 53 -2.74 -9.28 3.34
N GLN A 54 -3.41 -9.33 4.49
CA GLN A 54 -4.80 -9.80 4.55
C GLN A 54 -5.75 -8.78 3.93
N PRO A 55 -6.74 -9.20 3.12
CA PRO A 55 -7.76 -8.30 2.58
C PRO A 55 -8.63 -7.69 3.69
N LEU A 56 -9.19 -6.53 3.38
CA LEU A 56 -10.37 -5.99 4.07
C LEU A 56 -11.63 -6.52 3.36
N PRO A 57 -12.77 -6.63 4.07
CA PRO A 57 -14.07 -6.77 3.42
C PRO A 57 -14.28 -5.63 2.41
N GLU A 58 -14.85 -5.93 1.24
CA GLU A 58 -14.97 -4.95 0.14
C GLU A 58 -15.69 -3.67 0.58
N VAL A 59 -16.74 -3.79 1.40
CA VAL A 59 -17.49 -2.66 1.98
C VAL A 59 -16.65 -1.73 2.87
N HIS A 60 -15.47 -2.18 3.30
CA HIS A 60 -14.52 -1.41 4.12
C HIS A 60 -13.29 -0.96 3.32
N VAL A 61 -13.20 -1.27 2.02
CA VAL A 61 -12.12 -0.81 1.15
C VAL A 61 -12.38 0.66 0.79
N SER A 62 -11.49 1.53 1.25
CA SER A 62 -11.49 2.97 0.94
C SER A 62 -10.05 3.46 0.92
N GLN A 63 -9.81 4.64 0.36
CA GLN A 63 -8.48 5.25 0.35
C GLN A 63 -7.86 5.35 1.76
N VAL A 64 -8.66 5.67 2.78
CA VAL A 64 -8.20 5.77 4.16
C VAL A 64 -7.80 4.40 4.73
N SER A 65 -8.62 3.37 4.50
CA SER A 65 -8.35 2.03 5.04
C SER A 65 -7.19 1.34 4.31
N MET A 66 -7.06 1.54 3.00
CA MET A 66 -5.92 1.05 2.22
C MET A 66 -4.61 1.68 2.69
N ARG A 67 -4.56 3.02 2.82
CA ARG A 67 -3.37 3.73 3.35
C ARG A 67 -2.96 3.19 4.71
N HIS A 68 -3.90 2.97 5.61
CA HIS A 68 -3.63 2.43 6.92
C HIS A 68 -3.06 1.00 6.88
N LYS A 69 -3.63 0.12 6.06
CA LYS A 69 -3.12 -1.25 5.89
C LYS A 69 -1.70 -1.25 5.33
N LEU A 70 -1.44 -0.39 4.35
CA LEU A 70 -0.11 -0.20 3.78
C LEU A 70 0.88 0.37 4.80
N ALA A 71 0.46 1.32 5.64
CA ALA A 71 1.29 1.85 6.72
C ALA A 71 1.68 0.76 7.75
N ILE A 72 0.73 -0.10 8.14
CA ILE A 72 1.01 -1.27 9.01
C ILE A 72 2.00 -2.22 8.35
N TRP A 73 1.85 -2.45 7.04
CA TRP A 73 2.77 -3.31 6.31
C TRP A 73 4.19 -2.72 6.29
N ALA A 74 4.33 -1.45 5.90
CA ALA A 74 5.62 -0.77 5.86
C ALA A 74 6.30 -0.60 7.23
N SER A 75 5.52 -0.61 8.33
CA SER A 75 6.07 -0.60 9.68
C SER A 75 6.67 -1.95 10.10
N LYS A 76 6.38 -3.03 9.36
CA LYS A 76 6.88 -4.39 9.61
C LYS A 76 7.98 -4.81 8.64
N VAL A 77 8.12 -4.10 7.53
CA VAL A 77 9.19 -4.32 6.55
C VAL A 77 10.44 -3.58 7.07
N ASN A 78 11.44 -4.37 7.47
CA ASN A 78 12.77 -3.90 7.88
C ASN A 78 13.61 -3.56 6.66
#